data_AF-A0A560BNG3-F1
#
_entry.id   AF-A0A560BNG3-F1
#
_cell.length_a   1.000
_cell.length_b   1.000
_cell.length_c   1.000
_cell.angle_alpha   90.00
_cell.angle_beta   90.00
_cell.angle_gamma   90.00
#
_symmetry.space_group_name_H-M   'P 1'
#
loop_
_entity.id
_entity.type
_entity.pdbx_description
1 polymer ?
#
loop_
_entity_poly.entity_id
_entity_poly.type
_entity_poly.pdbx_seq_one_letter_code
_entity_poly.pdbx_strand_id
1 'polypeptide(L)'
;MVREWLVFFADGERFAWWDLFTRPGFRHVLAAGYDAEAERWVIFDPRATGTTILLLDQGEAGAKLADLIGASAGRVLRFAPRARRMFQPVTGGCVGAVSALLGVRGALSPSGLHRQLLRMGATAAFEDSPRHGFHEAESPLHPAAAPAAARAGADARPDHRSGD
;
A
#
# COMPACT_ATOMS: atom_id res chain seq x y z
N MET A 1 10.50 -20.32 -14.27
CA MET A 1 10.43 -18.90 -14.68
C MET A 1 9.04 -18.30 -14.42
N VAL A 2 8.93 -17.13 -13.76
CA VAL A 2 7.66 -16.38 -13.55
C VAL A 2 6.88 -16.17 -14.87
N ARG A 3 5.56 -16.43 -14.83
CA ARG A 3 4.63 -16.31 -15.97
C ARG A 3 3.60 -15.18 -15.84
N GLU A 4 3.23 -14.83 -14.62
CA GLU A 4 2.22 -13.82 -14.29
C GLU A 4 2.73 -12.97 -13.12
N TRP A 5 2.42 -11.68 -13.16
CA TRP A 5 2.84 -10.71 -12.16
C TRP A 5 1.62 -10.05 -11.51
N LEU A 6 1.64 -9.96 -10.19
CA LEU A 6 0.87 -9.02 -9.40
C LEU A 6 1.63 -7.69 -9.40
N VAL A 7 0.99 -6.61 -9.83
CA VAL A 7 1.57 -5.27 -9.95
C VAL A 7 0.88 -4.34 -8.96
N PHE A 8 1.64 -3.88 -7.98
CA PHE A 8 1.17 -3.15 -6.80
C PHE A 8 1.36 -1.66 -6.99
N PHE A 9 0.34 -0.85 -6.70
CA PHE A 9 0.41 0.60 -6.80
C PHE A 9 0.12 1.22 -5.43
N ALA A 10 1.09 1.92 -4.86
CA ALA A 10 1.02 2.43 -3.50
C ALA A 10 1.46 3.90 -3.38
N ASP A 11 1.13 4.53 -2.26
CA ASP A 11 1.92 5.67 -1.78
C ASP A 11 3.23 5.13 -1.20
N GLY A 12 4.37 5.66 -1.65
CA GLY A 12 5.67 5.22 -1.16
C GLY A 12 5.94 5.68 0.27
N GLU A 13 6.81 4.97 0.98
CA GLU A 13 7.22 5.26 2.37
C GLU A 13 7.93 6.62 2.57
N ARG A 14 8.26 7.34 1.49
CA ARG A 14 8.95 8.63 1.53
C ARG A 14 8.24 9.65 0.66
N PHE A 15 8.04 10.83 1.24
CA PHE A 15 7.59 12.02 0.53
C PHE A 15 8.80 12.78 -0.03
N ALA A 16 8.96 12.76 -1.34
CA ALA A 16 9.85 13.68 -2.04
C ALA A 16 9.10 14.95 -2.43
N TRP A 17 9.81 16.06 -2.69
CA TRP A 17 9.15 17.32 -3.06
C TRP A 17 8.32 17.21 -4.36
N TRP A 18 8.68 16.28 -5.26
CA TRP A 18 7.90 16.01 -6.47
C TRP A 18 6.61 15.22 -6.22
N ASP A 19 6.38 14.68 -5.03
CA ASP A 19 5.16 13.95 -4.68
C ASP A 19 3.92 14.85 -4.47
N LEU A 20 4.13 16.16 -4.51
CA LEU A 20 3.08 17.17 -4.71
C LEU A 20 2.47 17.12 -6.12
N PHE A 21 3.21 16.60 -7.12
CA PHE A 21 2.77 16.48 -8.51
C PHE A 21 2.33 15.06 -8.89
N THR A 22 2.38 14.10 -7.95
CA THR A 22 1.96 12.71 -8.16
C THR A 22 0.57 12.47 -7.55
N ARG A 23 -0.26 11.69 -8.24
CA ARG A 23 -1.60 11.34 -7.76
C ARG A 23 -1.48 10.44 -6.52
N PRO A 24 -2.18 10.73 -5.40
CA PRO A 24 -2.25 9.83 -4.24
C PRO A 24 -2.61 8.39 -4.62
N GLY A 25 -1.97 7.45 -3.96
CA GLY A 25 -1.97 6.02 -4.25
C GLY A 25 -1.03 5.61 -5.40
N PHE A 26 -0.57 6.54 -6.24
CA PHE A 26 0.21 6.24 -7.46
C PHE A 26 1.59 6.90 -7.43
N ARG A 27 2.28 6.82 -6.29
CA ARG A 27 3.65 7.31 -6.09
C ARG A 27 4.69 6.23 -6.35
N HIS A 28 4.35 4.99 -6.01
CA HIS A 28 5.23 3.84 -6.18
C HIS A 28 4.58 2.71 -7.01
N VAL A 29 5.41 1.89 -7.63
CA VAL A 29 5.01 0.64 -8.27
C VAL A 29 6.08 -0.44 -8.10
N LEU A 30 5.64 -1.64 -7.73
CA LEU A 30 6.47 -2.84 -7.63
C LEU A 30 5.71 -4.05 -8.19
N ALA A 31 6.42 -5.16 -8.41
CA ALA A 31 5.80 -6.38 -8.92
C ALA A 31 6.16 -7.59 -8.04
N ALA A 32 5.24 -8.53 -7.89
CA ALA A 32 5.52 -9.85 -7.33
C ALA A 32 4.97 -10.95 -8.23
N GLY A 33 5.62 -12.11 -8.28
CA GLY A 33 5.14 -13.24 -9.08
C GLY A 33 5.77 -14.55 -8.64
N TYR A 34 5.02 -15.65 -8.78
CA TYR A 34 5.51 -16.97 -8.41
C TYR A 34 6.32 -17.59 -9.54
N ASP A 35 7.51 -18.07 -9.22
CA ASP A 35 8.35 -18.88 -10.07
C ASP A 35 8.19 -20.36 -9.72
N ALA A 36 7.38 -21.07 -10.51
CA ALA A 36 7.09 -22.49 -10.31
C ALA A 36 8.27 -23.44 -10.59
N GLU A 37 9.38 -22.94 -11.12
CA GLU A 37 10.59 -23.74 -11.40
C GLU A 37 11.60 -23.65 -10.25
N ALA A 38 11.65 -22.50 -9.58
CA ALA A 38 12.43 -22.31 -8.35
C ALA A 38 11.64 -22.59 -7.07
N GLU A 39 10.31 -22.77 -7.19
CA GLU A 39 9.33 -22.83 -6.10
C GLU A 39 9.39 -21.60 -5.17
N ARG A 40 9.70 -20.43 -5.72
CA ARG A 40 9.82 -19.16 -4.97
C ARG A 40 8.89 -18.08 -5.49
N TRP A 41 8.41 -17.25 -4.57
CA TRP A 41 7.91 -15.92 -4.90
C TRP A 41 9.07 -14.97 -5.15
N VAL A 42 9.00 -14.24 -6.26
CA VAL A 42 9.91 -13.14 -6.58
C VAL A 42 9.18 -11.84 -6.31
N ILE A 43 9.73 -10.99 -5.44
CA ILE A 43 9.28 -9.59 -5.28
C ILE A 43 10.36 -8.68 -5.86
N PHE A 44 9.96 -7.80 -6.78
CA PHE A 44 10.80 -6.85 -7.47
C PHE A 44 10.35 -5.43 -7.10
N ASP A 45 11.08 -4.79 -6.18
CA ASP A 45 10.82 -3.45 -5.64
C ASP A 45 11.92 -2.46 -6.09
N PRO A 46 11.80 -1.87 -7.30
CA PRO A 46 12.73 -0.86 -7.81
C PRO A 46 12.45 0.53 -7.23
N ARG A 47 13.34 1.03 -6.37
CA ARG A 47 13.24 2.37 -5.75
C ARG A 47 14.32 3.32 -6.30
N ALA A 48 14.18 4.61 -6.02
CA ALA A 48 15.18 5.62 -6.42
C ALA A 48 16.58 5.37 -5.85
N THR A 49 16.68 4.68 -4.71
CA THR A 49 17.93 4.34 -4.02
C THR A 49 18.53 2.98 -4.44
N GLY A 50 17.88 2.24 -5.33
CA GLY A 50 18.27 0.87 -5.71
C GLY A 50 17.07 -0.06 -5.87
N THR A 51 17.31 -1.27 -6.39
CA THR A 51 16.26 -2.29 -6.57
C THR A 51 16.44 -3.41 -5.57
N THR A 52 15.39 -3.68 -4.77
CA THR A 52 15.33 -4.84 -3.90
C THR A 52 14.69 -6.00 -4.66
N ILE A 53 15.34 -7.16 -4.65
CA ILE A 53 14.77 -8.42 -5.15
C ILE A 53 14.71 -9.39 -3.97
N LEU A 54 13.51 -9.82 -3.60
CA LEU A 54 13.31 -10.85 -2.58
C LEU A 54 12.92 -12.16 -3.26
N LEU A 55 13.54 -13.24 -2.83
CA LEU A 55 13.15 -14.61 -3.15
C LEU A 55 12.60 -15.24 -1.87
N LEU A 56 11.30 -15.50 -1.84
CA LEU A 56 10.57 -15.97 -0.65
C LEU A 56 10.00 -17.35 -0.90
N ASP A 57 9.90 -18.17 0.14
CA ASP A 57 9.05 -19.37 0.10
C ASP A 57 7.54 -19.02 0.19
N GLN A 58 6.69 -20.04 0.10
CA GLN A 58 5.23 -19.87 0.11
C GLN A 58 4.69 -19.34 1.46
N GLY A 59 5.34 -19.66 2.58
CA GLY A 59 4.96 -19.18 3.92
C GLY A 59 5.38 -17.74 4.15
N GLU A 60 6.64 -17.41 3.83
CA GLU A 60 7.19 -16.05 3.89
C GLU A 60 6.42 -15.08 2.99
N ALA A 61 6.07 -15.53 1.77
CA ALA A 61 5.35 -14.72 0.80
C ALA A 61 3.93 -14.35 1.26
N GLY A 62 3.25 -15.20 2.01
CA GLY A 62 1.87 -14.95 2.46
C GLY A 62 1.74 -13.65 3.26
N ALA A 63 2.56 -13.50 4.30
CA ALA A 63 2.61 -12.27 5.10
C ALA A 63 3.05 -11.06 4.25
N LYS A 64 4.11 -11.21 3.46
CA LYS A 64 4.66 -10.08 2.69
C LYS A 64 3.71 -9.58 1.59
N LEU A 65 2.94 -10.48 0.96
CA LEU A 65 1.91 -10.12 0.00
C LEU A 65 0.74 -9.40 0.69
N ALA A 66 0.33 -9.83 1.88
CA ALA A 66 -0.72 -9.16 2.65
C ALA A 66 -0.35 -7.69 2.98
N ASP A 67 0.88 -7.45 3.44
CA ASP A 67 1.40 -6.08 3.67
C ASP A 67 1.33 -5.22 2.40
N LEU A 68 1.76 -5.78 1.26
CA LEU A 68 1.77 -5.09 -0.03
C LEU A 68 0.37 -4.79 -0.55
N ILE A 69 -0.61 -5.67 -0.33
CA ILE A 69 -2.03 -5.44 -0.65
C ILE A 69 -2.58 -4.28 0.20
N GLY A 70 -2.28 -4.28 1.50
CA GLY A 70 -2.66 -3.22 2.44
C GLY A 70 -2.09 -1.86 2.05
N ALA A 71 -0.77 -1.78 1.84
CA ALA A 71 -0.08 -0.56 1.40
C ALA A 71 -0.57 -0.04 0.02
N SER A 72 -1.04 -0.95 -0.85
CA SER A 72 -1.65 -0.59 -2.14
C SER A 72 -3.12 -0.17 -2.02
N ALA A 73 -3.74 -0.24 -0.85
CA ALA A 73 -5.18 -0.09 -0.66
C ALA A 73 -5.98 -0.93 -1.69
N GLY A 74 -5.58 -2.18 -1.88
CA GLY A 74 -6.18 -3.11 -2.86
C GLY A 74 -5.90 -2.83 -4.34
N ARG A 75 -5.17 -1.76 -4.69
CA ARG A 75 -4.85 -1.41 -6.09
C ARG A 75 -3.70 -2.26 -6.62
N VAL A 76 -4.01 -3.55 -6.82
CA VAL A 76 -3.12 -4.58 -7.34
C VAL A 76 -3.72 -5.15 -8.63
N LEU A 77 -2.93 -5.13 -9.71
CA LEU A 77 -3.33 -5.68 -11.00
C LEU A 77 -2.64 -7.01 -11.26
N ARG A 78 -3.37 -7.98 -11.82
CA ARG A 78 -2.83 -9.25 -12.29
C ARG A 78 -2.56 -9.15 -13.80
N PHE A 79 -1.32 -9.40 -14.22
CA PHE A 79 -0.88 -9.22 -15.60
C PHE A 79 0.10 -10.32 -16.06
N ALA A 80 -0.23 -10.97 -17.17
CA ALA A 80 0.64 -11.93 -17.84
C ALA A 80 1.29 -11.28 -19.09
N PRO A 81 2.61 -11.01 -19.09
CA PRO A 81 3.31 -10.44 -20.24
C PRO A 81 3.22 -11.33 -21.49
N ARG A 82 2.65 -10.81 -22.59
CA ARG A 82 2.49 -11.57 -23.85
C ARG A 82 3.80 -11.88 -24.57
N ALA A 83 4.89 -11.15 -24.30
CA ALA A 83 6.19 -11.39 -24.88
C ALA A 83 7.33 -10.92 -23.95
N ARG A 84 8.38 -11.73 -23.79
CA ARG A 84 9.60 -11.37 -23.07
C ARG A 84 10.48 -10.45 -23.90
N ARG A 85 10.01 -9.22 -24.16
CA ARG A 85 10.82 -8.20 -24.83
C ARG A 85 11.54 -7.36 -23.78
N MET A 86 12.83 -7.66 -23.59
CA MET A 86 13.71 -6.78 -22.80
C MET A 86 13.84 -5.45 -23.53
N PHE A 87 13.55 -4.36 -22.81
CA PHE A 87 13.70 -3.00 -23.29
C PHE A 87 14.51 -2.22 -22.26
N GLN A 88 15.39 -1.32 -22.73
CA GLN A 88 15.96 -0.33 -21.81
C GLN A 88 14.84 0.59 -21.31
N PRO A 89 14.75 0.86 -20.00
CA PRO A 89 13.80 1.82 -19.46
C PRO A 89 13.99 3.19 -20.11
N VAL A 90 12.92 3.71 -20.72
CA VAL A 90 12.90 5.10 -21.24
C VAL A 90 12.75 6.11 -20.08
N THR A 91 12.38 5.62 -18.90
CA THR A 91 12.19 6.38 -17.66
C THR A 91 13.04 5.80 -16.53
N GLY A 92 13.56 6.65 -15.66
CA GLY A 92 14.21 6.24 -14.42
C GLY A 92 13.21 5.78 -13.35
N GLY A 93 13.71 5.07 -12.34
CA GLY A 93 12.94 4.68 -11.16
C GLY A 93 11.93 3.55 -11.39
N CYS A 94 10.95 3.47 -10.49
CA CYS A 94 10.06 2.31 -10.34
C CYS A 94 9.27 1.97 -11.61
N VAL A 95 8.69 2.98 -12.26
CA VAL A 95 7.85 2.82 -13.46
C VAL A 95 8.65 2.22 -14.62
N GLY A 96 9.87 2.72 -14.85
CA GLY A 96 10.70 2.25 -15.95
C GLY A 96 11.18 0.81 -15.74
N ALA A 97 11.63 0.49 -14.53
CA ALA A 97 12.06 -0.85 -14.16
C ALA A 97 10.92 -1.89 -14.23
N VAL A 98 9.74 -1.59 -13.67
CA VAL A 98 8.56 -2.47 -13.78
C VAL A 98 8.07 -2.55 -15.23
N SER A 99 8.09 -1.46 -16.01
CA SER A 99 7.72 -1.51 -17.43
C SER A 99 8.66 -2.44 -18.22
N ALA A 100 9.96 -2.39 -17.97
CA ALA A 100 10.94 -3.28 -18.59
C ALA A 100 10.72 -4.75 -18.18
N LEU A 101 10.47 -5.03 -16.89
CA LEU A 101 10.12 -6.36 -16.38
C LEU A 101 8.90 -6.96 -17.07
N LEU A 102 7.87 -6.14 -17.29
CA LEU A 102 6.59 -6.55 -17.90
C LEU A 102 6.59 -6.49 -19.43
N GLY A 103 7.67 -6.05 -20.08
CA GLY A 103 7.74 -5.88 -21.54
C GLY A 103 6.82 -4.78 -22.10
N VAL A 104 6.54 -3.74 -21.30
CA VAL A 104 5.64 -2.62 -21.60
C VAL A 104 6.44 -1.34 -21.89
N ARG A 105 5.90 -0.41 -22.68
CA ARG A 105 6.53 0.88 -23.03
C ARG A 105 5.56 2.05 -22.92
N GLY A 106 6.09 3.24 -22.63
CA GLY A 106 5.34 4.50 -22.73
C GLY A 106 4.66 4.98 -21.44
N ALA A 107 4.81 4.26 -20.33
CA ALA A 107 4.38 4.74 -19.01
C ALA A 107 5.43 5.68 -18.40
N LEU A 108 5.01 6.92 -18.09
CA LEU A 108 5.85 7.92 -17.42
C LEU A 108 5.53 8.12 -15.92
N SER A 109 4.45 7.51 -15.43
CA SER A 109 4.04 7.55 -14.01
C SER A 109 3.34 6.26 -13.61
N PRO A 110 3.26 5.91 -12.30
CA PRO A 110 2.58 4.70 -11.86
C PRO A 110 1.10 4.69 -12.26
N SER A 111 0.40 5.83 -12.21
CA SER A 111 -0.99 5.92 -12.68
C SER A 111 -1.11 5.71 -14.20
N GLY A 112 -0.11 6.14 -14.97
CA GLY A 112 -0.02 5.89 -16.41
C GLY A 112 0.17 4.41 -16.72
N LEU A 113 1.07 3.74 -15.99
CA LEU A 113 1.29 2.29 -16.08
C LEU A 113 0.03 1.51 -15.72
N HIS A 114 -0.64 1.82 -14.61
CA HIS A 114 -1.91 1.20 -14.22
C HIS A 114 -2.97 1.30 -15.33
N ARG A 115 -3.22 2.50 -15.87
CA ARG A 115 -4.15 2.69 -17.00
C ARG A 115 -3.70 2.00 -18.28
N GLN A 116 -2.41 1.77 -18.47
CA GLN A 116 -1.88 1.01 -19.60
C GLN A 116 -2.07 -0.48 -19.44
N LEU A 117 -1.75 -1.05 -18.29
CA LEU A 117 -1.93 -2.47 -18.00
C LEU A 117 -3.41 -2.88 -18.13
N LEU A 118 -4.35 -2.08 -17.61
CA LEU A 118 -5.79 -2.29 -17.81
C LEU A 118 -6.17 -2.31 -19.31
N ARG A 119 -5.70 -1.34 -20.11
CA ARG A 119 -5.91 -1.33 -21.58
C ARG A 119 -5.27 -2.51 -22.30
N MET A 120 -4.27 -3.15 -21.70
CA MET A 120 -3.62 -4.36 -22.23
C MET A 120 -4.29 -5.66 -21.77
N GLY A 121 -5.33 -5.59 -20.93
CA GLY A 121 -6.07 -6.73 -20.41
C GLY A 121 -5.60 -7.26 -19.06
N ALA A 122 -4.93 -6.44 -18.24
CA ALA A 122 -4.76 -6.76 -16.82
C ALA A 122 -6.10 -6.73 -16.09
N THR A 123 -6.30 -7.63 -15.12
CA THR A 123 -7.48 -7.63 -14.24
C THR A 123 -7.12 -7.06 -12.87
N ALA A 124 -8.10 -6.73 -12.03
CA ALA A 124 -7.85 -6.66 -10.60
C ALA A 124 -7.33 -8.03 -10.12
N ALA A 125 -6.39 -8.04 -9.18
CA ALA A 125 -5.94 -9.27 -8.52
C ALA A 125 -6.90 -9.71 -7.40
N PHE A 126 -7.63 -8.75 -6.84
CA PHE A 126 -8.60 -8.93 -5.76
C PHE A 126 -9.84 -8.09 -6.11
N GLU A 127 -11.00 -8.73 -6.28
CA GLU A 127 -12.26 -8.03 -6.53
C GLU A 127 -12.94 -7.68 -5.19
N ASP A 128 -13.51 -6.48 -5.13
CA ASP A 128 -14.21 -5.80 -4.01
C ASP A 128 -14.27 -6.53 -2.64
N SER A 129 -13.36 -6.15 -1.74
CA SER A 129 -13.80 -5.76 -0.39
C SER A 129 -14.38 -4.35 -0.48
N PRO A 130 -15.52 -4.05 0.18
CA PRO A 130 -16.27 -2.83 -0.07
C PRO A 130 -15.42 -1.59 0.17
N ARG A 131 -15.39 -0.74 -0.87
CA ARG A 131 -14.70 0.55 -0.89
C ARG A 131 -14.99 1.32 0.40
N HIS A 132 -14.01 1.36 1.30
CA HIS A 132 -13.95 2.46 2.26
C HIS A 132 -13.76 3.72 1.43
N GLY A 133 -14.85 4.47 1.29
CA GLY A 133 -14.89 5.61 0.40
C GLY A 133 -13.85 6.63 0.84
N PHE A 134 -13.18 7.23 -0.14
CA PHE A 134 -12.58 8.54 0.05
C PHE A 134 -13.69 9.60 0.12
N HIS A 135 -14.54 9.47 1.14
CA HIS A 135 -15.16 10.62 1.77
C HIS A 135 -14.25 10.99 2.93
N GLU A 136 -13.50 12.06 2.67
CA GLU A 136 -12.91 12.92 3.67
C GLU A 136 -14.05 13.39 4.58
N ALA A 137 -14.28 12.64 5.67
CA ALA A 137 -15.13 13.10 6.75
C ALA A 137 -14.36 14.22 7.45
N GLU A 138 -14.83 15.44 7.25
CA GLU A 138 -14.36 16.64 7.94
C GLU A 138 -14.17 16.35 9.43
N SER A 139 -13.00 16.70 9.96
CA SER A 139 -12.74 16.65 11.40
C SER A 139 -13.65 17.65 12.13
N PRO A 140 -14.49 17.22 13.08
CA PRO A 140 -15.20 18.15 13.95
C PRO A 140 -14.76 17.97 15.40
N LEU A 141 -14.33 19.09 15.99
CA LEU A 141 -14.51 19.43 17.40
C LEU A 141 -13.59 18.72 18.42
N HIS A 142 -12.60 19.49 18.87
CA HIS A 142 -12.52 19.94 20.26
C HIS A 142 -13.40 19.20 21.29
N PRO A 143 -12.83 18.59 22.36
CA PRO A 143 -13.56 18.43 23.61
C PRO A 143 -13.82 19.81 24.21
N ALA A 144 -15.07 20.28 24.14
CA ALA A 144 -15.52 21.43 24.90
C ALA A 144 -15.44 21.12 26.41
N ALA A 145 -14.97 22.10 27.20
CA ALA A 145 -14.85 21.93 28.64
C ALA A 145 -16.22 21.76 29.30
N ALA A 146 -16.37 20.73 30.13
CA ALA A 146 -17.53 20.61 31.03
C ALA A 146 -17.38 21.58 32.22
N PRO A 147 -18.44 22.28 32.65
CA PRO A 147 -18.34 23.31 33.66
C PRO A 147 -18.23 22.74 35.09
N ALA A 148 -17.43 23.40 35.92
CA ALA A 148 -17.48 23.23 37.36
C ALA A 148 -18.71 23.94 37.95
N ALA A 149 -19.53 23.22 38.71
CA ALA A 149 -20.53 23.77 39.60
C ALA A 149 -20.48 23.00 40.93
N ALA A 150 -20.38 23.73 42.04
CA ALA A 150 -20.16 23.18 43.37
C ALA A 150 -21.37 23.41 44.29
N ARG A 151 -21.26 22.87 45.52
CA ARG A 151 -22.08 23.10 46.75
C ARG A 151 -23.26 22.14 46.95
N ALA A 152 -23.65 21.82 48.20
CA ALA A 152 -22.96 21.84 49.51
C ALA A 152 -23.87 21.21 50.58
N GLY A 153 -23.28 20.78 51.71
CA GLY A 153 -23.91 20.92 53.04
C GLY A 153 -24.30 19.64 53.78
N ALA A 154 -23.70 19.46 54.97
CA ALA A 154 -24.24 18.82 56.20
C ALA A 154 -24.71 17.33 56.13
N ASP A 155 -24.64 16.46 57.15
CA ASP A 155 -23.96 16.39 58.46
C ASP A 155 -24.03 14.89 58.91
N ALA A 156 -23.44 14.35 59.99
CA ALA A 156 -22.77 14.95 61.16
C ALA A 156 -21.69 14.01 61.78
N ARG A 157 -21.22 14.37 62.97
CA ARG A 157 -20.46 13.55 63.96
C ARG A 157 -21.42 13.01 65.07
N PRO A 158 -21.00 12.27 66.14
CA PRO A 158 -19.65 11.79 66.54
C PRO A 158 -19.58 10.30 66.98
N ASP A 159 -18.38 9.87 67.43
CA ASP A 159 -18.08 8.89 68.51
C ASP A 159 -18.61 7.43 68.42
N HIS A 160 -17.84 6.38 68.74
CA HIS A 160 -17.03 6.22 69.96
C HIS A 160 -16.18 4.92 69.95
N ARG A 161 -15.14 4.90 70.83
CA ARG A 161 -14.52 3.75 71.56
C ARG A 161 -13.52 2.76 70.91
N SER A 162 -12.38 2.75 71.59
CA SER A 162 -11.30 1.78 71.78
C SER A 162 -11.70 0.37 72.27
N GLY A 163 -10.74 -0.57 72.19
CA GLY A 163 -10.76 -1.92 72.79
C GLY A 163 -10.94 -3.03 71.74
N ASP A 164 -10.13 -4.09 71.64
CA ASP A 164 -8.98 -4.54 72.45
C ASP A 164 -7.81 -5.01 71.56
#